data_AF-A0A7Y5IER2-F1
#
_entry.id   AF-A0A7Y5IER2-F1
#
_cell.length_a   1.000
_cell.length_b   1.000
_cell.length_c   1.000
_cell.angle_alpha   90.00
_cell.angle_beta   90.00
_cell.angle_gamma   90.00
#
_symmetry.space_group_name_H-M   'P 1'
#
loop_
_entity.id
_entity.type
_entity.pdbx_description
1 polymer ?
#
loop_
_entity_poly.entity_id
_entity_poly.type
_entity_poly.pdbx_seq_one_letter_code
_entity_poly.pdbx_strand_id
1 'polypeptide(L)'
;MKCLLHSILTSAALIILLVILIITPVSAGNTGKISGVVKDKSTGEPLVSANVMIKGLKIGASTDINGEYFILNIPPGTYTLTVSMLGYETVNSSNVAVIIDRTTTRNFALEQTSIEGEAVNIVAVRPVIDKDLTASEQVVTSKVLENSGVRTIKDVLETQAGIFSDNSNLAWQRGSTKGYVRGSSMVQAVYMIDNLSVNSGLVSDNYSGFNTSTIEQISVLTGGYNAEYGEGRSAVVNIVSKEAPDGLHGTFIGRVRPAGVYHFGRNMYSTENNDYISTGIDYWRKESQDENSRFYQKDPDSLLQAWRKQMTPNEVMGKYAERPEYEVEGTLVGSVTDELSFLASGRFKQGVGIFPQAIPYNPEFNIQGYVNYKFSPEFKFRIGGFVGG
;
A
#
# COMPACT_ATOMS: atom_id res chain seq x y z
N MET A 1 -72.65 -5.12 -38.39
CA MET A 1 -71.37 -5.85 -38.46
C MET A 1 -70.58 -5.92 -37.14
N LYS A 2 -70.66 -4.95 -36.20
CA LYS A 2 -69.88 -5.00 -34.94
C LYS A 2 -70.29 -6.10 -33.94
N CYS A 3 -71.57 -6.50 -33.84
CA CYS A 3 -72.00 -7.57 -32.93
C CYS A 3 -71.59 -8.99 -33.36
N LEU A 4 -71.56 -9.28 -34.66
CA LEU A 4 -71.14 -10.59 -35.19
C LEU A 4 -69.63 -10.83 -34.99
N LEU A 5 -68.81 -9.78 -35.12
CA LEU A 5 -67.36 -9.89 -34.86
C LEU A 5 -67.06 -10.19 -33.39
N HIS A 6 -67.78 -9.55 -32.46
CA HIS A 6 -67.56 -9.74 -31.02
C HIS A 6 -67.92 -11.14 -30.54
N SER A 7 -69.00 -11.74 -31.07
CA SER A 7 -69.39 -13.13 -30.77
C SER A 7 -68.38 -14.15 -31.31
N ILE A 8 -67.80 -13.92 -32.49
CA ILE A 8 -66.80 -14.83 -33.07
C ILE A 8 -65.46 -14.72 -32.30
N LEU A 9 -65.09 -13.51 -31.85
CA LEU A 9 -63.91 -13.27 -31.03
C LEU A 9 -64.01 -13.89 -29.63
N THR A 10 -65.17 -13.85 -28.97
CA THR A 10 -65.36 -14.47 -27.65
C THR A 10 -65.40 -16.00 -27.73
N SER A 11 -66.01 -16.58 -28.76
CA SER A 11 -65.99 -18.02 -28.99
C SER A 11 -64.60 -18.54 -29.37
N ALA A 12 -63.84 -17.80 -30.18
CA ALA A 12 -62.45 -18.16 -30.50
C ALA A 12 -61.52 -18.09 -29.28
N ALA A 13 -61.69 -17.08 -28.41
CA ALA A 13 -60.93 -16.97 -27.16
C ALA A 13 -61.23 -18.14 -26.19
N LEU A 14 -62.49 -18.58 -26.10
CA LEU A 14 -62.86 -19.72 -25.27
C LEU A 14 -62.30 -21.05 -25.79
N ILE A 15 -62.26 -21.24 -27.12
CA ILE A 15 -61.66 -22.42 -27.75
C ILE A 15 -60.14 -22.43 -27.56
N ILE A 16 -59.47 -21.28 -27.70
CA ILE A 16 -58.03 -21.15 -27.46
C ILE A 16 -57.69 -21.42 -25.99
N LEU A 17 -58.50 -20.93 -25.05
CA LEU A 17 -58.32 -21.21 -23.62
C LEU A 17 -58.53 -22.70 -23.29
N LEU A 18 -59.51 -23.35 -23.92
CA LEU A 18 -59.76 -24.78 -23.75
C LEU A 18 -58.63 -25.63 -24.35
N VAL A 19 -58.10 -25.25 -25.52
CA VAL A 19 -56.96 -25.93 -26.15
C VAL A 19 -55.71 -25.79 -25.28
N ILE A 20 -55.43 -24.59 -24.72
CA ILE A 20 -54.29 -24.36 -23.81
C ILE A 20 -54.38 -25.21 -22.53
N LEU A 21 -55.59 -25.51 -22.03
CA LEU A 21 -55.76 -26.35 -20.85
C LEU A 21 -55.43 -27.83 -21.11
N ILE A 22 -55.67 -28.32 -22.33
CA ILE A 22 -55.47 -29.73 -22.72
C ILE A 22 -54.00 -30.06 -23.02
N ILE A 23 -53.18 -29.06 -23.40
CA ILE A 23 -51.74 -29.26 -23.71
C ILE A 23 -50.84 -29.20 -22.48
N THR A 24 -51.38 -29.08 -21.27
CA THR A 24 -50.55 -29.15 -20.06
C THR A 24 -50.04 -30.60 -19.92
N PRO A 25 -48.72 -30.85 -20.00
CA PRO A 25 -48.21 -32.19 -19.81
C PRO A 25 -48.47 -32.60 -18.36
N VAL A 26 -49.44 -33.50 -18.16
CA VAL A 26 -49.60 -34.22 -16.89
C VAL A 26 -48.39 -35.16 -16.80
N SER A 27 -47.30 -34.64 -16.23
CA SER A 27 -46.11 -35.42 -15.95
C SER A 27 -46.40 -36.33 -14.74
N ALA A 28 -47.11 -37.43 -14.98
CA ALA A 28 -47.09 -38.57 -14.07
C ALA A 28 -45.68 -39.17 -14.12
N GLY A 29 -44.78 -38.65 -13.29
CA GLY A 29 -43.40 -39.08 -13.24
C GLY A 29 -43.30 -40.47 -12.62
N ASN A 30 -42.80 -41.44 -13.37
CA ASN A 30 -42.28 -42.70 -12.83
C ASN A 30 -41.13 -42.36 -11.87
N THR A 31 -41.45 -42.24 -10.58
CA THR A 31 -40.50 -41.76 -9.55
C THR A 31 -40.42 -42.76 -8.40
N GLY A 32 -39.30 -42.74 -7.70
CA GLY A 32 -39.08 -43.50 -6.48
C GLY A 32 -38.94 -42.58 -5.27
N LYS A 33 -38.85 -43.23 -4.10
CA LYS A 33 -38.67 -42.57 -2.81
C LYS A 33 -37.40 -43.07 -2.13
N ILE A 34 -36.69 -42.19 -1.44
CA ILE A 34 -35.64 -42.58 -0.47
C ILE A 34 -36.10 -42.15 0.91
N SER A 35 -35.90 -43.00 1.91
CA SER A 35 -36.13 -42.65 3.32
C SER A 35 -35.05 -43.22 4.22
N GLY A 36 -34.93 -42.71 5.43
CA GLY A 36 -34.04 -43.30 6.43
C GLY A 36 -33.88 -42.44 7.65
N VAL A 37 -32.93 -42.81 8.50
CA VAL A 37 -32.62 -42.11 9.75
C VAL A 37 -31.15 -41.70 9.76
N VAL A 38 -30.87 -40.48 10.21
CA VAL A 38 -29.52 -39.96 10.47
C VAL A 38 -29.29 -39.86 11.97
N LYS A 39 -28.18 -40.42 12.45
CA LYS A 39 -27.83 -40.46 13.87
C LYS A 39 -26.39 -40.04 14.11
N ASP A 40 -26.11 -39.63 15.33
CA ASP A 40 -24.75 -39.46 15.82
C ASP A 40 -24.09 -40.85 15.98
N LYS A 41 -22.89 -41.01 15.43
CA LYS A 41 -22.14 -42.28 15.45
C LYS A 41 -21.66 -42.65 16.86
N SER A 42 -21.37 -41.66 17.69
CA SER A 42 -20.82 -41.81 19.05
C SER A 42 -21.91 -42.00 20.11
N THR A 43 -22.98 -41.21 20.06
CA THR A 43 -24.06 -41.24 21.07
C THR A 43 -25.25 -42.09 20.64
N GLY A 44 -25.43 -42.34 19.34
CA GLY A 44 -26.60 -43.02 18.80
C GLY A 44 -27.87 -42.17 18.79
N GLU A 45 -27.78 -40.90 19.17
CA GLU A 45 -28.91 -39.97 19.20
C GLU A 45 -29.35 -39.56 17.79
N PRO A 46 -30.65 -39.30 17.56
CA PRO A 46 -31.13 -38.80 16.29
C PRO A 46 -30.60 -37.40 16.00
N LEU A 47 -30.12 -37.18 14.77
CA LEU A 47 -29.63 -35.88 14.35
C LEU A 47 -30.72 -35.09 13.66
N VAL A 48 -31.15 -34.02 14.31
CA VAL A 48 -32.19 -33.11 13.82
C VAL A 48 -31.58 -32.09 12.86
N SER A 49 -32.30 -31.79 11.77
CA SER A 49 -31.88 -30.81 10.75
C SER A 49 -30.59 -31.14 10.00
N ALA A 50 -30.22 -32.42 9.90
CA ALA A 50 -29.17 -32.88 8.99
C ALA A 50 -29.69 -32.85 7.54
N ASN A 51 -28.91 -32.27 6.63
CA ASN A 51 -29.28 -32.17 5.22
C ASN A 51 -28.85 -33.44 4.47
N VAL A 52 -29.80 -34.13 3.84
CA VAL A 52 -29.58 -35.28 2.95
C VAL A 52 -29.88 -34.85 1.51
N MET A 53 -28.85 -34.82 0.66
CA MET A 53 -28.98 -34.40 -0.73
C MET A 53 -28.56 -35.50 -1.70
N ILE A 54 -29.18 -35.53 -2.88
CA ILE A 54 -28.78 -36.41 -3.97
C ILE A 54 -27.76 -35.69 -4.85
N LYS A 55 -26.51 -36.17 -4.89
CA LYS A 55 -25.45 -35.55 -5.69
C LYS A 55 -25.82 -35.55 -7.18
N GLY A 56 -25.81 -34.36 -7.79
CA GLY A 56 -26.19 -34.15 -9.19
C GLY A 56 -27.66 -33.80 -9.41
N LEU A 57 -28.53 -34.00 -8.42
CA LEU A 57 -29.91 -33.53 -8.43
C LEU A 57 -30.08 -32.43 -7.38
N LYS A 58 -30.79 -31.34 -7.69
CA LYS A 58 -31.13 -30.30 -6.70
C LYS A 58 -32.30 -30.76 -5.79
N ILE A 59 -32.31 -32.03 -5.40
CA ILE A 59 -33.37 -32.69 -4.64
C ILE A 59 -32.74 -33.26 -3.37
N GLY A 60 -33.36 -32.98 -2.23
CA GLY A 60 -32.91 -33.42 -0.91
C GLY A 60 -34.01 -33.24 0.14
N ALA A 61 -33.71 -33.62 1.37
CA ALA A 61 -34.57 -33.42 2.53
C ALA A 61 -33.73 -33.15 3.77
N SER A 62 -34.31 -32.46 4.73
CA SER A 62 -33.75 -32.29 6.07
C SER A 62 -34.36 -33.32 7.02
N THR A 63 -33.62 -33.76 8.02
CA THR A 63 -34.12 -34.69 9.04
C THR A 63 -35.03 -34.01 10.06
N ASP A 64 -36.04 -34.74 10.54
CA ASP A 64 -36.97 -34.29 11.58
C ASP A 64 -36.42 -34.48 13.01
N ILE A 65 -37.27 -34.29 14.01
CA ILE A 65 -36.92 -34.43 15.43
C ILE A 65 -36.47 -35.85 15.82
N ASN A 66 -36.90 -36.87 15.07
CA ASN A 66 -36.52 -38.27 15.26
C ASN A 66 -35.33 -38.66 14.37
N GLY A 67 -34.73 -37.70 13.66
CA GLY A 67 -33.64 -37.93 12.72
C GLY A 67 -34.09 -38.56 11.41
N GLU A 68 -35.40 -38.64 11.16
CA GLU A 68 -35.97 -39.28 9.97
C GLU A 68 -36.01 -38.31 8.80
N TYR A 69 -35.76 -38.80 7.58
CA TYR A 69 -35.89 -38.03 6.35
C TYR A 69 -36.61 -38.83 5.26
N PHE A 70 -37.25 -38.11 4.34
CA PHE A 70 -37.85 -38.68 3.15
C PHE A 70 -37.66 -37.75 1.94
N ILE A 71 -37.15 -38.32 0.84
CA ILE A 71 -36.97 -37.62 -0.43
C ILE A 71 -37.91 -38.26 -1.44
N LEU A 72 -38.80 -37.46 -2.01
CA LEU A 72 -39.84 -37.87 -2.94
C LEU A 72 -39.51 -37.45 -4.38
N ASN A 73 -40.24 -38.01 -5.35
CA ASN A 73 -40.17 -37.63 -6.76
C ASN A 73 -38.78 -37.79 -7.40
N ILE A 74 -38.06 -38.86 -7.04
CA ILE A 74 -36.71 -39.11 -7.57
C ILE A 74 -36.82 -39.96 -8.84
N PRO A 75 -36.25 -39.55 -9.99
CA PRO A 75 -36.20 -40.40 -11.17
C PRO A 75 -35.48 -41.74 -10.87
N PRO A 76 -35.85 -42.85 -11.50
CA PRO A 76 -35.17 -44.12 -11.30
C PRO A 76 -33.73 -44.06 -11.81
N GLY A 77 -32.81 -44.64 -11.04
CA GLY A 77 -31.38 -44.57 -11.33
C GLY A 77 -30.53 -44.89 -10.11
N THR A 78 -29.21 -44.83 -10.26
CA THR A 78 -28.27 -45.03 -9.17
C THR A 78 -27.62 -43.70 -8.82
N TYR A 79 -27.70 -43.33 -7.54
CA TYR A 79 -27.27 -42.02 -7.07
C TYR A 79 -26.25 -42.11 -5.94
N THR A 80 -25.56 -40.99 -5.71
CA THR A 80 -24.78 -40.76 -4.50
C THR A 80 -25.56 -39.84 -3.58
N LEU A 81 -25.78 -40.26 -2.33
CA LEU A 81 -26.35 -39.41 -1.29
C LEU A 81 -25.22 -38.75 -0.51
N THR A 82 -25.37 -37.45 -0.26
CA THR A 82 -24.47 -36.65 0.58
C THR A 82 -25.26 -36.18 1.80
N VAL A 83 -24.76 -36.51 3.00
CA VAL A 83 -25.36 -36.07 4.26
C VAL A 83 -24.40 -35.11 4.95
N SER A 84 -24.89 -33.93 5.31
CA SER A 84 -24.10 -32.87 5.95
C SER A 84 -24.87 -32.19 7.06
N MET A 85 -24.19 -31.93 8.18
CA MET A 85 -24.70 -31.16 9.31
C MET A 85 -23.55 -30.33 9.90
N LEU A 86 -23.84 -29.12 10.38
CA LEU A 86 -22.82 -28.29 11.04
C LEU A 86 -22.27 -29.01 12.28
N GLY A 87 -20.95 -29.07 12.39
CA GLY A 87 -20.26 -29.76 13.48
C GLY A 87 -20.11 -31.27 13.25
N TYR A 88 -20.41 -31.78 12.04
CA TYR A 88 -20.29 -33.19 11.68
C TYR A 88 -19.57 -33.38 10.35
N GLU A 89 -18.84 -34.48 10.21
CA GLU A 89 -18.18 -34.88 8.97
C GLU A 89 -19.21 -35.21 7.88
N THR A 90 -19.00 -34.71 6.67
CA THR A 90 -19.91 -34.98 5.54
C THR A 90 -19.72 -36.41 5.02
N VAL A 91 -20.78 -37.21 5.04
CA VAL A 91 -20.76 -38.61 4.58
C VAL A 91 -21.35 -38.72 3.17
N ASN A 92 -20.64 -39.42 2.29
CA ASN A 92 -21.11 -39.72 0.93
C ASN A 92 -21.39 -41.23 0.79
N SER A 93 -22.61 -41.61 0.45
CA SER A 93 -23.00 -43.00 0.13
C SER A 93 -23.31 -43.12 -1.35
N SER A 94 -22.39 -43.73 -2.10
CA SER A 94 -22.57 -44.07 -3.51
C SER A 94 -23.46 -45.32 -3.69
N ASN A 95 -23.88 -45.56 -4.93
CA ASN A 95 -24.60 -46.76 -5.37
C ASN A 95 -26.00 -46.97 -4.75
N VAL A 96 -26.71 -45.88 -4.42
CA VAL A 96 -28.10 -45.96 -3.95
C VAL A 96 -29.03 -46.09 -5.15
N ALA A 97 -29.55 -47.30 -5.38
CA ALA A 97 -30.48 -47.58 -6.48
C ALA A 97 -31.91 -47.16 -6.13
N VAL A 98 -32.48 -46.28 -6.93
CA VAL A 98 -33.88 -45.83 -6.85
C VAL A 98 -34.67 -46.56 -7.93
N ILE A 99 -35.70 -47.28 -7.49
CA ILE A 99 -36.60 -48.05 -8.35
C ILE A 99 -37.98 -47.37 -8.32
N ILE A 100 -38.66 -47.35 -9.47
CA ILE A 100 -40.01 -46.79 -9.63
C ILE A 100 -40.97 -47.44 -8.62
N ASP A 101 -41.83 -46.62 -8.00
CA ASP A 101 -42.85 -47.02 -7.03
C ASP A 101 -42.32 -47.79 -5.80
N ARG A 102 -41.01 -47.71 -5.53
CA ARG A 102 -40.38 -48.30 -4.36
C ARG A 102 -39.77 -47.23 -3.45
N THR A 103 -39.80 -47.55 -2.16
CA THR A 103 -39.08 -46.81 -1.13
C THR A 103 -37.75 -47.51 -0.87
N THR A 104 -36.66 -46.79 -1.08
CA THR A 104 -35.29 -47.24 -0.80
C THR A 104 -34.88 -46.72 0.56
N THR A 105 -34.64 -47.60 1.53
CA THR A 105 -34.25 -47.19 2.88
C THR A 105 -32.73 -47.10 3.01
N ARG A 106 -32.21 -45.96 3.46
CA ARG A 106 -30.77 -45.75 3.71
C ARG A 106 -30.54 -44.95 4.99
N ASN A 107 -29.91 -45.57 5.98
CA ASN A 107 -29.57 -44.93 7.24
C ASN A 107 -28.12 -44.43 7.24
N PHE A 108 -27.85 -43.38 8.01
CA PHE A 108 -26.54 -42.75 8.12
C PHE A 108 -26.15 -42.54 9.59
N ALA A 109 -24.86 -42.68 9.87
CA ALA A 109 -24.26 -42.29 11.14
C ALA A 109 -23.16 -41.26 10.86
N LEU A 110 -23.30 -40.06 11.42
CA LEU A 110 -22.36 -38.95 11.25
C LEU A 110 -21.40 -38.89 12.44
N GLU A 111 -20.14 -38.55 12.17
CA GLU A 111 -19.11 -38.36 13.20
C GLU A 111 -18.92 -36.87 13.47
N GLN A 112 -18.84 -36.46 14.73
CA GLN A 112 -18.68 -35.07 15.11
C GLN A 112 -17.30 -34.55 14.70
N THR A 113 -17.22 -33.35 14.13
CA THR A 113 -15.97 -32.70 13.72
C THR A 113 -15.98 -31.22 14.08
N SER A 114 -14.82 -30.65 14.43
CA SER A 114 -14.69 -29.21 14.69
C SER A 114 -14.67 -28.45 13.37
N ILE A 115 -15.63 -27.52 13.18
CA ILE A 115 -15.61 -26.61 12.04
C ILE A 115 -14.50 -25.58 12.25
N GLU A 116 -13.43 -25.62 11.46
CA GLU A 116 -12.58 -24.46 11.20
C GLU A 116 -13.38 -23.51 10.28
N GLY A 117 -13.86 -22.38 10.80
CA GLY A 117 -14.61 -21.41 10.01
C GLY A 117 -13.71 -20.71 8.99
N GLU A 118 -14.17 -20.54 7.75
CA GLU A 118 -13.51 -19.68 6.77
C GLU A 118 -13.56 -18.22 7.22
N ALA A 119 -12.40 -17.55 7.18
CA ALA A 119 -12.25 -16.16 7.61
C ALA A 119 -13.11 -15.21 6.76
N VAL A 120 -14.01 -14.47 7.40
CA VAL A 120 -14.78 -13.39 6.75
C VAL A 120 -13.85 -12.19 6.54
N ASN A 121 -13.48 -11.93 5.29
CA ASN A 121 -12.62 -10.80 4.94
C ASN A 121 -13.46 -9.52 4.78
N ILE A 122 -13.54 -8.70 5.83
CA ILE A 122 -14.23 -7.40 5.80
C ILE A 122 -13.29 -6.37 5.16
N VAL A 123 -13.48 -6.08 3.88
CA VAL A 123 -12.76 -5.00 3.19
C VAL A 123 -13.48 -3.68 3.44
N ALA A 124 -13.01 -2.90 4.41
CA ALA A 124 -13.47 -1.53 4.61
C ALA A 124 -12.86 -0.62 3.52
N VAL A 125 -13.70 0.00 2.69
CA VAL A 125 -13.26 0.99 1.71
C VAL A 125 -13.16 2.35 2.40
N ARG A 126 -11.95 2.90 2.52
CA ARG A 126 -11.74 4.26 3.03
C ARG A 126 -12.44 5.26 2.10
N PRO A 127 -13.35 6.13 2.60
CA PRO A 127 -13.98 7.14 1.77
C PRO A 127 -12.93 8.13 1.26
N VAL A 128 -13.06 8.56 0.00
CA VAL A 128 -12.12 9.47 -0.68
C VAL A 128 -12.14 10.88 -0.07
N ILE A 129 -13.24 11.26 0.57
CA ILE A 129 -13.43 12.54 1.26
C ILE A 129 -13.91 12.22 2.67
N ASP A 130 -13.12 12.61 3.65
CA ASP A 130 -13.50 12.54 5.05
C ASP A 130 -14.29 13.80 5.41
N LYS A 131 -15.58 13.66 5.72
CA LYS A 131 -16.47 14.80 5.99
C LYS A 131 -16.24 15.40 7.37
N ASP A 132 -15.56 14.68 8.25
CA ASP A 132 -15.27 15.10 9.61
C ASP A 132 -13.94 15.88 9.70
N LEU A 133 -13.14 15.83 8.63
CA LEU A 133 -11.87 16.53 8.55
C LEU A 133 -12.08 18.00 8.14
N THR A 134 -11.86 18.90 9.10
CA THR A 134 -11.86 20.36 8.87
C THR A 134 -10.52 20.90 8.36
N ALA A 135 -9.48 20.06 8.36
CA ALA A 135 -8.13 20.38 7.92
C ALA A 135 -7.93 20.16 6.42
N SER A 136 -7.00 20.92 5.84
CA SER A 136 -6.50 20.65 4.49
C SER A 136 -5.41 19.57 4.53
N GLU A 137 -5.81 18.30 4.47
CA GLU A 137 -4.91 17.14 4.47
C GLU A 137 -4.69 16.58 3.06
N GLN A 138 -3.48 16.11 2.80
CA GLN A 138 -3.15 15.24 1.68
C GLN A 138 -2.49 13.96 2.22
N VAL A 139 -2.91 12.79 1.73
CA VAL A 139 -2.38 11.50 2.18
C VAL A 139 -1.78 10.76 1.00
N VAL A 140 -0.51 10.41 1.12
CA VAL A 140 0.22 9.57 0.17
C VAL A 140 0.43 8.21 0.81
N THR A 141 -0.13 7.16 0.22
CA THR A 141 -0.02 5.78 0.72
C THR A 141 1.20 5.06 0.15
N SER A 142 1.62 3.99 0.81
CA SER A 142 2.66 3.04 0.38
C SER A 142 2.49 2.62 -1.08
N LYS A 143 1.26 2.31 -1.49
CA LYS A 143 0.93 1.98 -2.88
C LYS A 143 1.21 3.12 -3.87
N VAL A 144 0.98 4.37 -3.49
CA VAL A 144 1.32 5.52 -4.34
C VAL A 144 2.84 5.74 -4.37
N LEU A 145 3.52 5.58 -3.23
CA LEU A 145 4.99 5.66 -3.15
C LEU A 145 5.66 4.64 -4.08
N GLU A 146 5.20 3.39 -4.06
CA GLU A 146 5.72 2.30 -4.88
C GLU A 146 5.52 2.55 -6.38
N ASN A 147 4.44 3.23 -6.78
CA ASN A 147 4.13 3.50 -8.19
C ASN A 147 4.63 4.86 -8.72
N SER A 148 5.04 5.78 -7.85
CA SER A 148 5.40 7.16 -8.24
C SER A 148 6.87 7.35 -8.61
N GLY A 149 7.72 6.35 -8.37
CA GLY A 149 9.16 6.42 -8.69
C GLY A 149 9.96 7.42 -7.85
N VAL A 150 9.33 7.98 -6.81
CA VAL A 150 9.95 8.85 -5.81
C VAL A 150 11.09 8.13 -5.08
N ARG A 151 12.13 8.86 -4.70
CA ARG A 151 13.30 8.30 -4.01
C ARG A 151 13.42 8.78 -2.59
N THR A 152 12.92 9.99 -2.31
CA THR A 152 12.98 10.62 -1.00
C THR A 152 11.62 11.09 -0.55
N ILE A 153 11.44 11.27 0.76
CA ILE A 153 10.25 11.90 1.33
C ILE A 153 10.06 13.31 0.75
N LYS A 154 11.16 14.02 0.49
CA LYS A 154 11.12 15.35 -0.12
C LYS A 154 10.47 15.32 -1.50
N ASP A 155 10.84 14.37 -2.36
CA ASP A 155 10.24 14.22 -3.70
C ASP A 155 8.73 14.02 -3.59
N VAL A 156 8.28 13.27 -2.58
CA VAL A 156 6.84 13.07 -2.32
C VAL A 156 6.16 14.38 -1.94
N LEU A 157 6.74 15.14 -1.02
CA LEU A 157 6.18 16.42 -0.58
C LEU A 157 6.08 17.42 -1.72
N GLU A 158 7.05 17.44 -2.63
CA GLU A 158 7.06 18.32 -3.82
C GLU A 158 5.94 18.03 -4.81
N THR A 159 5.37 16.82 -4.78
CA THR A 159 4.19 16.48 -5.60
C THR A 159 2.87 16.91 -4.96
N GLN A 160 2.87 17.35 -3.70
CA GLN A 160 1.63 17.70 -2.99
C GLN A 160 1.19 19.13 -3.29
N ALA A 161 -0.13 19.31 -3.41
CA ALA A 161 -0.72 20.62 -3.67
C ALA A 161 -0.42 21.62 -2.54
N GLY A 162 0.05 22.81 -2.91
CA GLY A 162 0.37 23.88 -1.97
C GLY A 162 1.77 23.79 -1.37
N ILE A 163 2.54 22.76 -1.71
CA ILE A 163 3.99 22.68 -1.46
C ILE A 163 4.74 23.13 -2.71
N PHE A 164 5.70 24.03 -2.54
CA PHE A 164 6.52 24.55 -3.62
C PHE A 164 7.98 24.49 -3.22
N SER A 165 8.85 23.95 -4.06
CA SER A 165 10.30 24.04 -3.85
C SER A 165 10.89 25.12 -4.73
N ASP A 166 11.68 26.03 -4.15
CA ASP A 166 12.56 26.88 -4.94
C ASP A 166 13.84 26.09 -5.25
N ASN A 167 14.03 25.75 -6.53
CA ASN A 167 15.20 25.04 -7.02
C ASN A 167 16.28 26.02 -7.52
N SER A 168 16.28 27.27 -7.04
CA SER A 168 17.34 28.22 -7.31
C SER A 168 18.67 27.71 -6.72
N ASN A 169 19.60 27.33 -7.61
CA ASN A 169 20.93 26.78 -7.31
C ASN A 169 21.89 27.79 -6.62
N LEU A 170 21.38 28.68 -5.77
CA LEU A 170 22.16 29.65 -5.00
C LEU A 170 22.57 29.04 -3.65
N ALA A 171 23.44 28.03 -3.72
CA ALA A 171 23.93 27.25 -2.59
C ALA A 171 24.75 28.03 -1.54
N TRP A 172 24.92 29.34 -1.69
CA TRP A 172 25.63 30.21 -0.74
C TRP A 172 24.75 30.74 0.39
N GLN A 173 23.43 30.64 0.25
CA GLN A 173 22.50 31.24 1.20
C GLN A 173 22.12 30.22 2.28
N ARG A 174 22.98 30.07 3.29
CA ARG A 174 22.61 29.45 4.56
C ARG A 174 21.38 30.20 5.10
N GLY A 175 20.21 29.57 5.07
CA GLY A 175 18.93 30.18 5.48
C GLY A 175 17.90 30.36 4.38
N SER A 176 18.21 30.06 3.10
CA SER A 176 17.17 30.01 2.07
C SER A 176 16.28 28.80 2.28
N THR A 177 15.05 29.10 2.64
CA THR A 177 13.94 28.17 2.77
C THR A 177 13.78 27.40 1.45
N LYS A 178 14.19 26.12 1.44
CA LYS A 178 14.21 25.25 0.24
C LYS A 178 12.82 24.76 -0.21
N GLY A 179 11.77 25.19 0.47
CA GLY A 179 10.39 24.92 0.09
C GLY A 179 9.39 25.73 0.92
N TYR A 180 8.23 25.97 0.36
CA TYR A 180 7.16 26.75 0.93
C TYR A 180 5.90 25.92 0.99
N VAL A 181 5.15 26.04 2.09
CA VAL A 181 3.79 25.50 2.17
C VAL A 181 2.84 26.67 2.29
N ARG A 182 2.00 26.88 1.27
CA ARG A 182 1.05 28.00 1.18
C ARG A 182 1.69 29.38 1.45
N GLY A 183 2.92 29.58 0.98
CA GLY A 183 3.68 30.82 1.14
C GLY A 183 4.47 30.94 2.45
N SER A 184 4.24 30.06 3.42
CA SER A 184 5.06 29.95 4.64
C SER A 184 6.28 29.06 4.42
N SER A 185 7.34 29.27 5.20
CA SER A 185 8.57 28.50 5.08
C SER A 185 8.40 27.06 5.55
N MET A 186 8.90 26.08 4.78
CA MET A 186 8.85 24.66 5.16
C MET A 186 9.72 24.34 6.39
N VAL A 187 10.61 25.24 6.80
CA VAL A 187 11.31 25.18 8.09
C VAL A 187 10.33 25.28 9.27
N GLN A 188 9.24 26.02 9.09
CA GLN A 188 8.19 26.19 10.09
C GLN A 188 7.14 25.07 10.04
N ALA A 189 7.37 24.04 9.21
CA ALA A 189 6.59 22.83 9.22
C ALA A 189 7.16 21.83 10.23
N VAL A 190 6.27 21.07 10.88
CA VAL A 190 6.68 20.03 11.82
C VAL A 190 6.68 18.70 11.09
N TYR A 191 7.80 18.00 11.19
CA TYR A 191 8.01 16.68 10.63
C TYR A 191 7.96 15.69 11.78
N MET A 192 7.09 14.70 11.65
CA MET A 192 6.93 13.64 12.62
C MET A 192 7.10 12.30 11.93
N ILE A 193 7.75 11.36 12.61
CA ILE A 193 7.70 9.95 12.26
C ILE A 193 7.14 9.16 13.44
N ASP A 194 6.09 8.37 13.22
CA ASP A 194 5.43 7.60 14.27
C ASP A 194 5.11 8.45 15.52
N ASN A 195 4.62 9.68 15.30
CA ASN A 195 4.30 10.67 16.32
C ASN A 195 5.49 11.27 17.10
N LEU A 196 6.73 11.03 16.65
CA LEU A 196 7.94 11.64 17.20
C LEU A 196 8.44 12.76 16.28
N SER A 197 8.67 13.96 16.84
CA SER A 197 9.22 15.08 16.09
C SER A 197 10.67 14.81 15.66
N VAL A 198 10.97 15.10 14.39
CA VAL A 198 12.31 15.00 13.80
C VAL A 198 12.81 16.36 13.30
N ASN A 199 12.23 17.43 13.84
CA ASN A 199 12.65 18.79 13.56
C ASN A 199 14.02 19.08 14.16
N SER A 200 14.87 19.77 13.38
CA SER A 200 16.14 20.28 13.87
C SER A 200 15.98 21.70 14.42
N GLY A 201 16.10 21.85 15.74
CA GLY A 201 16.03 23.16 16.40
C GLY A 201 17.21 24.08 16.11
N LEU A 202 18.33 23.56 15.58
CA LEU A 202 19.58 24.32 15.38
C LEU A 202 19.79 24.77 13.93
N VAL A 203 19.41 23.93 12.96
CA VAL A 203 19.83 24.12 11.55
C VAL A 203 18.66 24.33 10.59
N SER A 204 17.42 24.40 11.10
CA SER A 204 16.23 24.63 10.25
C SER A 204 16.10 23.62 9.10
N ASP A 205 16.68 22.43 9.24
CA ASP A 205 16.69 21.35 8.25
C ASP A 205 16.10 20.11 8.91
N ASN A 206 14.85 19.77 8.55
CA ASN A 206 14.13 18.66 9.16
C ASN A 206 14.60 17.35 8.54
N TYR A 207 14.86 16.33 9.38
CA TYR A 207 15.35 15.06 8.87
C TYR A 207 14.27 14.38 8.02
N SER A 208 14.60 14.15 6.75
CA SER A 208 13.72 13.50 5.75
C SER A 208 14.40 12.30 5.08
N GLY A 209 15.54 11.87 5.62
CA GLY A 209 16.38 10.82 5.06
C GLY A 209 15.83 9.41 5.18
N PHE A 210 14.57 9.22 5.58
CA PHE A 210 13.92 7.93 5.75
C PHE A 210 13.84 7.13 4.44
N ASN A 211 13.85 5.81 4.57
CA ASN A 211 13.73 4.90 3.45
C ASN A 211 12.26 4.81 3.01
N THR A 212 11.99 5.00 1.72
CA THR A 212 10.60 5.03 1.22
C THR A 212 9.91 3.68 1.37
N SER A 213 10.64 2.57 1.34
CA SER A 213 10.12 1.21 1.50
C SER A 213 9.48 0.94 2.87
N THR A 214 9.89 1.69 3.90
CA THR A 214 9.44 1.49 5.29
C THR A 214 8.20 2.28 5.62
N ILE A 215 7.72 3.12 4.72
CA ILE A 215 6.64 4.06 4.97
C ILE A 215 5.31 3.45 4.55
N GLU A 216 4.33 3.47 5.45
CA GLU A 216 2.95 3.09 5.14
C GLU A 216 2.20 4.24 4.52
N GLN A 217 2.34 5.42 5.10
CA GLN A 217 1.70 6.62 4.59
C GLN A 217 2.41 7.89 5.06
N ILE A 218 2.23 8.95 4.28
CA ILE A 218 2.63 10.31 4.62
C ILE A 218 1.36 11.17 4.58
N SER A 219 1.03 11.77 5.71
CA SER A 219 -0.04 12.76 5.83
C SER A 219 0.58 14.16 5.88
N VAL A 220 0.05 15.07 5.06
CA VAL A 220 0.49 16.45 4.98
C VAL A 220 -0.71 17.34 5.27
N LEU A 221 -0.70 17.96 6.45
CA LEU A 221 -1.70 18.93 6.87
C LEU A 221 -1.17 20.34 6.59
N THR A 222 -1.82 21.04 5.66
CA THR A 222 -1.40 22.39 5.21
C THR A 222 -2.19 23.53 5.87
N GLY A 223 -3.11 23.20 6.78
CA GLY A 223 -3.87 24.16 7.57
C GLY A 223 -5.09 23.53 8.24
N GLY A 224 -5.63 24.18 9.27
CA GLY A 224 -6.78 23.68 10.03
C GLY A 224 -6.49 22.46 10.91
N TYR A 225 -5.22 22.16 11.17
CA TYR A 225 -4.80 21.08 12.06
C TYR A 225 -4.93 21.49 13.54
N ASN A 226 -5.09 20.50 14.42
CA ASN A 226 -5.32 20.68 15.84
C ASN A 226 -4.10 21.26 16.58
N ALA A 227 -4.35 21.86 17.75
CA ALA A 227 -3.31 22.44 18.61
C ALA A 227 -2.35 21.42 19.25
N GLU A 228 -2.62 20.11 19.10
CA GLU A 228 -1.71 19.05 19.53
C GLU A 228 -0.37 19.08 18.77
N TYR A 229 -0.40 19.58 17.54
CA TYR A 229 0.79 19.80 16.72
C TYR A 229 1.42 21.15 17.08
N GLY A 230 2.10 21.20 18.23
CA GLY A 230 2.84 22.38 18.68
C GLY A 230 3.94 22.80 17.70
N GLU A 231 4.34 24.08 17.71
CA GLU A 231 5.39 24.67 16.86
C GLU A 231 5.17 24.59 15.33
N GLY A 232 4.06 24.01 14.86
CA GLY A 232 3.69 23.98 13.44
C GLY A 232 2.99 25.25 13.01
N ARG A 233 3.71 26.14 12.31
CA ARG A 233 3.14 27.39 11.76
C ARG A 233 2.82 27.31 10.27
N SER A 234 3.46 26.39 9.56
CA SER A 234 3.31 26.25 8.11
C SER A 234 2.53 24.99 7.71
N ALA A 235 2.93 23.83 8.24
CA ALA A 235 2.33 22.54 7.93
C ALA A 235 2.72 21.49 8.98
N VAL A 236 2.00 20.38 8.99
CA VAL A 236 2.38 19.18 9.73
C VAL A 236 2.56 18.05 8.72
N VAL A 237 3.76 17.48 8.68
CA VAL A 237 4.12 16.31 7.87
C VAL A 237 4.24 15.14 8.83
N ASN A 238 3.24 14.26 8.81
CA ASN A 238 3.19 13.06 9.64
C ASN A 238 3.53 11.84 8.79
N ILE A 239 4.63 11.19 9.12
CA ILE A 239 5.15 10.01 8.44
C ILE A 239 4.83 8.81 9.33
N VAL A 240 4.20 7.80 8.76
CA VAL A 240 3.84 6.58 9.48
C VAL A 240 4.61 5.42 8.89
N SER A 241 5.38 4.72 9.73
CA SER A 241 6.09 3.51 9.33
C SER A 241 5.10 2.36 9.08
N LYS A 242 5.45 1.44 8.17
CA LYS A 242 4.74 0.17 7.98
C LYS A 242 4.56 -0.52 9.33
N GLU A 243 3.38 -1.06 9.58
CA GLU A 243 3.16 -2.06 10.62
C GLU A 243 3.59 -3.42 10.08
N ALA A 244 4.01 -4.33 10.95
CA ALA A 244 4.46 -5.64 10.52
C ALA A 244 3.24 -6.53 10.21
N PRO A 245 3.04 -6.94 8.95
CA PRO A 245 2.00 -7.91 8.61
C PRO A 245 2.44 -9.33 9.03
N ASP A 246 1.49 -10.26 9.02
CA ASP A 246 1.77 -11.67 9.30
C ASP A 246 2.73 -12.26 8.26
N GLY A 247 3.67 -13.09 8.73
CA GLY A 247 4.75 -13.64 7.93
C GLY A 247 5.93 -12.68 7.72
N LEU A 248 6.88 -13.08 6.87
CA LEU A 248 8.08 -12.32 6.57
C LEU A 248 7.97 -11.71 5.17
N HIS A 249 8.10 -10.39 5.10
CA HIS A 249 8.03 -9.62 3.86
C HIS A 249 9.33 -8.83 3.68
N GLY A 250 9.77 -8.72 2.43
CA GLY A 250 11.02 -8.08 2.09
C GLY A 250 10.89 -7.20 0.86
N THR A 251 11.64 -6.10 0.85
CA THR A 251 11.80 -5.23 -0.31
C THR A 251 13.28 -4.98 -0.53
N PHE A 252 13.72 -5.14 -1.77
CA PHE A 252 15.06 -4.79 -2.21
C PHE A 252 14.96 -3.84 -3.39
N ILE A 253 15.61 -2.69 -3.29
CA ILE A 253 15.65 -1.68 -4.34
C ILE A 253 17.11 -1.44 -4.71
N GLY A 254 17.42 -1.59 -6.00
CA GLY A 254 18.71 -1.20 -6.56
C GLY A 254 18.49 -0.12 -7.62
N ARG A 255 19.17 1.02 -7.48
CA ARG A 255 19.16 2.11 -8.47
C ARG A 255 20.58 2.35 -8.94
N VAL A 256 20.75 2.45 -10.26
CA VAL A 256 22.01 2.82 -10.89
C VAL A 256 21.74 3.98 -11.82
N ARG A 257 22.52 5.05 -11.67
CA ARG A 257 22.60 6.13 -12.65
C ARG A 257 23.96 6.01 -13.33
N PRO A 258 24.01 5.67 -14.64
CA PRO A 258 25.26 5.57 -15.37
C PRO A 258 26.06 6.88 -15.31
N ALA A 259 27.38 6.76 -15.51
CA ALA A 259 28.24 7.91 -15.73
C ALA A 259 27.72 8.75 -16.90
N GLY A 260 27.60 10.06 -16.69
CA GLY A 260 27.14 10.99 -17.72
C GLY A 260 26.98 12.43 -17.21
N VAL A 261 26.84 13.35 -18.16
CA VAL A 261 26.53 14.76 -17.88
C VAL A 261 25.02 14.94 -17.90
N TYR A 262 24.43 15.25 -16.75
CA TYR A 262 22.97 15.42 -16.57
C TYR A 262 22.54 16.89 -16.47
N HIS A 263 23.37 17.82 -16.94
CA HIS A 263 23.06 19.24 -16.99
C HIS A 263 23.48 19.84 -18.33
N PHE A 264 23.00 21.04 -18.60
CA PHE A 264 23.45 21.85 -19.73
C PHE A 264 24.57 22.79 -19.30
N GLY A 265 25.50 23.10 -20.22
CA GLY A 265 26.60 24.03 -19.96
C GLY A 265 27.80 23.41 -19.23
N ARG A 266 28.78 24.26 -18.90
CA ARG A 266 30.02 23.87 -18.21
C ARG A 266 29.77 23.77 -16.71
N ASN A 267 30.42 22.82 -16.03
CA ASN A 267 30.47 22.81 -14.57
C ASN A 267 31.69 23.62 -14.08
N MET A 268 31.62 24.25 -12.91
CA MET A 268 32.70 25.11 -12.43
C MET A 268 33.96 24.37 -11.97
N TYR A 269 33.85 23.07 -11.70
CA TYR A 269 35.00 22.21 -11.39
C TYR A 269 35.71 21.74 -12.66
N SER A 270 35.20 22.09 -13.85
CA SER A 270 35.79 21.74 -15.12
C SER A 270 36.98 22.65 -15.42
N THR A 271 38.04 22.03 -15.95
CA THR A 271 39.19 22.73 -16.54
C THR A 271 38.83 23.46 -17.84
N GLU A 272 37.59 23.39 -18.30
CA GLU A 272 37.08 24.13 -19.46
C GLU A 272 36.48 25.50 -19.09
N ASN A 273 36.41 25.84 -17.80
CA ASN A 273 35.81 27.11 -17.38
C ASN A 273 36.73 28.31 -17.70
N ASN A 274 36.27 29.41 -18.29
CA ASN A 274 37.20 30.48 -18.70
C ASN A 274 37.69 31.34 -17.51
N ASP A 275 36.90 31.40 -16.45
CA ASP A 275 37.13 32.31 -15.30
C ASP A 275 38.40 31.97 -14.48
N TYR A 276 38.92 30.74 -14.56
CA TYR A 276 40.20 30.40 -13.92
C TYR A 276 41.41 30.92 -14.71
N ILE A 277 41.25 31.27 -16.00
CA ILE A 277 42.31 31.76 -16.89
C ILE A 277 42.21 33.28 -17.09
N SER A 278 41.01 33.85 -17.07
CA SER A 278 40.76 35.22 -17.52
C SER A 278 41.14 36.32 -16.52
N THR A 279 41.17 36.04 -15.22
CA THR A 279 41.49 37.04 -14.18
C THR A 279 43.00 37.12 -13.91
N GLY A 280 43.70 37.97 -14.67
CA GLY A 280 45.13 38.27 -14.49
C GLY A 280 45.44 39.24 -13.35
N ILE A 281 46.74 39.48 -13.12
CA ILE A 281 47.22 40.40 -12.07
C ILE A 281 46.72 41.85 -12.29
N ASP A 282 46.49 42.26 -13.53
CA ASP A 282 46.05 43.63 -13.86
C ASP A 282 44.62 43.92 -13.37
N TYR A 283 43.75 42.91 -13.34
CA TYR A 283 42.42 43.04 -12.72
C TYR A 283 42.56 43.33 -11.22
N TRP A 284 43.36 42.54 -10.50
CA TRP A 284 43.55 42.70 -9.06
C TRP A 284 44.29 43.99 -8.69
N ARG A 285 45.19 44.48 -9.55
CA ARG A 285 45.80 45.81 -9.38
C ARG A 285 44.77 46.92 -9.48
N LYS A 286 43.87 46.85 -10.46
CA LYS A 286 42.78 47.83 -10.64
C LYS A 286 41.84 47.83 -9.44
N GLU A 287 41.41 46.66 -8.99
CA GLU A 287 40.54 46.51 -7.82
C GLU A 287 41.19 46.97 -6.51
N SER A 288 42.50 46.79 -6.36
CA SER A 288 43.25 47.27 -5.19
C SER A 288 43.40 48.80 -5.14
N GLN A 289 43.35 49.46 -6.30
CA GLN A 289 43.52 50.92 -6.43
C GLN A 289 42.19 51.69 -6.44
N ASP A 290 41.05 51.03 -6.65
CA ASP A 290 39.73 51.66 -6.66
C ASP A 290 39.20 51.85 -5.23
N GLU A 291 39.02 53.11 -4.81
CA GLU A 291 38.50 53.49 -3.48
C GLU A 291 37.08 52.93 -3.21
N ASN A 292 36.32 52.62 -4.26
CA ASN A 292 34.99 52.03 -4.15
C ASN A 292 35.00 50.49 -4.13
N SER A 293 36.17 49.86 -4.33
CA SER A 293 36.27 48.40 -4.31
C SER A 293 36.38 47.86 -2.89
N ARG A 294 35.73 46.72 -2.63
CA ARG A 294 35.92 45.93 -1.39
C ARG A 294 37.34 45.38 -1.21
N PHE A 295 38.19 45.55 -2.22
CA PHE A 295 39.58 45.12 -2.24
C PHE A 295 40.58 46.28 -2.19
N TYR A 296 40.11 47.52 -1.99
CA TYR A 296 40.96 48.70 -1.87
C TYR A 296 42.10 48.48 -0.86
N GLN A 297 43.32 48.86 -1.24
CA GLN A 297 44.57 48.73 -0.47
C GLN A 297 45.00 47.29 -0.13
N LYS A 298 44.35 46.25 -0.68
CA LYS A 298 44.82 44.86 -0.51
C LYS A 298 45.90 44.50 -1.52
N ASP A 299 46.84 43.66 -1.11
CA ASP A 299 47.93 43.20 -1.99
C ASP A 299 47.41 42.43 -3.22
N PRO A 300 47.63 42.93 -4.46
CA PRO A 300 47.14 42.29 -5.68
C PRO A 300 47.64 40.87 -5.90
N ASP A 301 48.88 40.57 -5.52
CA ASP A 301 49.47 39.22 -5.66
C ASP A 301 48.78 38.22 -4.72
N SER A 302 48.54 38.61 -3.47
CA SER A 302 47.77 37.82 -2.51
C SER A 302 46.32 37.59 -2.97
N LEU A 303 45.67 38.61 -3.55
CA LEU A 303 44.33 38.47 -4.13
C LEU A 303 44.31 37.51 -5.32
N LEU A 304 45.30 37.61 -6.22
CA LEU A 304 45.43 36.69 -7.35
C LEU A 304 45.68 35.25 -6.88
N GLN A 305 46.52 35.04 -5.87
CA GLN A 305 46.74 33.71 -5.30
C GLN A 305 45.48 33.16 -4.64
N ALA A 306 44.75 33.98 -3.88
CA ALA A 306 43.48 33.58 -3.28
C ALA A 306 42.42 33.22 -4.34
N TRP A 307 42.32 34.04 -5.39
CA TRP A 307 41.44 33.78 -6.53
C TRP A 307 41.80 32.49 -7.25
N ARG A 308 43.09 32.29 -7.57
CA ARG A 308 43.58 31.03 -8.16
C ARG A 308 43.24 29.87 -7.26
N LYS A 309 43.50 29.93 -5.95
CA LYS A 309 43.15 28.85 -5.02
C LYS A 309 41.65 28.52 -5.01
N GLN A 310 40.78 29.53 -5.14
CA GLN A 310 39.32 29.34 -5.16
C GLN A 310 38.80 28.81 -6.51
N MET A 311 39.39 29.27 -7.60
CA MET A 311 38.94 28.97 -8.97
C MET A 311 39.72 27.83 -9.64
N THR A 312 40.81 27.34 -9.03
CA THR A 312 41.54 26.17 -9.51
C THR A 312 40.57 25.00 -9.59
N PRO A 313 40.31 24.47 -10.79
CA PRO A 313 39.41 23.35 -10.98
C PRO A 313 39.89 22.14 -10.16
N ASN A 314 38.98 21.48 -9.46
CA ASN A 314 39.29 20.23 -8.78
C ASN A 314 39.09 19.08 -9.77
N GLU A 315 40.16 18.39 -10.15
CA GLU A 315 40.13 17.34 -11.19
C GLU A 315 39.14 16.21 -10.86
N VAL A 316 39.07 15.80 -9.59
CA VAL A 316 38.15 14.75 -9.14
C VAL A 316 36.69 15.20 -9.27
N MET A 317 36.42 16.46 -8.94
CA MET A 317 35.07 17.04 -9.06
C MET A 317 34.71 17.40 -10.50
N GLY A 318 35.69 17.77 -11.34
CA GLY A 318 35.48 18.06 -12.76
C GLY A 318 35.11 16.82 -13.57
N LYS A 319 35.68 15.66 -13.20
CA LYS A 319 35.41 14.34 -13.80
C LYS A 319 34.24 13.60 -13.14
N TYR A 320 33.31 14.31 -12.50
CA TYR A 320 32.15 13.68 -11.86
C TYR A 320 31.30 12.88 -12.85
N ALA A 321 31.21 13.33 -14.10
CA ALA A 321 30.46 12.67 -15.17
C ALA A 321 31.04 11.31 -15.60
N GLU A 322 32.27 10.96 -15.17
CA GLU A 322 32.89 9.66 -15.45
C GLU A 322 32.51 8.59 -14.42
N ARG A 323 31.74 8.96 -13.39
CA ARG A 323 31.46 8.12 -12.23
C ARG A 323 29.98 7.74 -12.18
N PRO A 324 29.63 6.45 -12.00
CA PRO A 324 28.26 6.06 -11.79
C PRO A 324 27.81 6.38 -10.36
N GLU A 325 26.52 6.64 -10.19
CA GLU A 325 25.85 6.66 -8.89
C GLU A 325 25.13 5.33 -8.69
N TYR A 326 25.23 4.80 -7.48
CA TYR A 326 24.54 3.57 -7.11
C TYR A 326 23.87 3.73 -5.75
N GLU A 327 22.70 3.13 -5.62
CA GLU A 327 21.89 3.15 -4.42
C GLU A 327 21.29 1.76 -4.22
N VAL A 328 21.42 1.25 -3.00
CA VAL A 328 20.86 -0.01 -2.56
C VAL A 328 20.04 0.23 -1.30
N GLU A 329 18.84 -0.31 -1.28
CA GLU A 329 17.93 -0.26 -0.12
C GLU A 329 17.39 -1.67 0.11
N GLY A 330 17.55 -2.17 1.33
CA GLY A 330 17.02 -3.44 1.77
C GLY A 330 16.11 -3.22 2.96
N THR A 331 14.91 -3.81 2.94
CA THR A 331 13.93 -3.71 4.02
C THR A 331 13.32 -5.07 4.28
N LEU A 332 13.27 -5.44 5.56
CA LEU A 332 12.60 -6.63 6.05
C LEU A 332 11.58 -6.20 7.09
N VAL A 333 10.36 -6.70 6.97
CA VAL A 333 9.27 -6.43 7.89
C VAL A 333 8.47 -7.71 8.11
N GLY A 334 8.10 -8.00 9.35
CA GLY A 334 7.31 -9.20 9.63
C GLY A 334 7.22 -9.54 11.10
N SER A 335 6.48 -10.60 11.37
CA SER A 335 6.28 -11.16 12.70
C SER A 335 7.12 -12.43 12.87
N VAL A 336 7.89 -12.50 13.96
CA VAL A 336 8.66 -13.70 14.35
C VAL A 336 7.79 -14.66 15.17
N THR A 337 6.93 -14.09 16.02
CA THR A 337 5.86 -14.77 16.76
C THR A 337 4.59 -13.92 16.69
N ASP A 338 3.48 -14.41 17.22
CA ASP A 338 2.21 -13.66 17.29
C ASP A 338 2.34 -12.38 18.16
N GLU A 339 3.33 -12.34 19.04
CA GLU A 339 3.61 -11.25 19.96
C GLU A 339 4.77 -10.36 19.53
N LEU A 340 5.75 -10.91 18.79
CA LEU A 340 6.98 -10.22 18.42
C LEU A 340 7.01 -9.91 16.92
N SER A 341 7.07 -8.62 16.59
CA SER A 341 7.21 -8.18 15.19
C SER A 341 8.26 -7.10 15.03
N PHE A 342 8.81 -6.96 13.83
CA PHE A 342 9.94 -6.07 13.58
C PHE A 342 9.87 -5.43 12.20
N LEU A 343 10.62 -4.33 12.08
CA LEU A 343 10.99 -3.71 10.82
C LEU A 343 12.49 -3.40 10.91
N ALA A 344 13.24 -3.79 9.88
CA ALA A 344 14.65 -3.46 9.73
C ALA A 344 14.90 -2.99 8.31
N SER A 345 15.53 -1.84 8.15
CA SER A 345 15.81 -1.25 6.85
C SER A 345 17.18 -0.60 6.83
N GLY A 346 17.87 -0.77 5.69
CA GLY A 346 19.15 -0.16 5.43
C GLY A 346 19.19 0.37 4.00
N ARG A 347 19.63 1.62 3.83
CA ARG A 347 19.92 2.24 2.55
C ARG A 347 21.38 2.70 2.53
N PHE A 348 22.06 2.42 1.44
CA PHE A 348 23.37 2.98 1.12
C PHE A 348 23.33 3.56 -0.28
N LYS A 349 23.77 4.79 -0.42
CA LYS A 349 23.88 5.50 -1.69
C LYS A 349 25.27 6.05 -1.80
N GLN A 350 25.94 5.75 -2.90
CA GLN A 350 27.13 6.47 -3.32
C GLN A 350 26.72 7.44 -4.41
N GLY A 351 26.43 8.68 -4.00
CA GLY A 351 26.09 9.75 -4.92
C GLY A 351 27.29 10.21 -5.73
N VAL A 352 27.04 10.96 -6.79
CA VAL A 352 28.09 11.75 -7.43
C VAL A 352 27.85 13.20 -7.04
N GLY A 353 28.90 13.90 -6.59
CA GLY A 353 28.78 15.30 -6.22
C GLY A 353 28.24 16.14 -7.39
N ILE A 354 27.13 16.84 -7.15
CA ILE A 354 26.60 17.88 -8.03
C ILE A 354 26.96 19.22 -7.39
N PHE A 355 27.28 20.21 -8.21
CA PHE A 355 27.69 21.54 -7.74
C PHE A 355 26.72 22.17 -6.73
N PRO A 356 27.21 22.90 -5.70
CA PRO A 356 28.57 22.91 -5.14
C PRO A 356 28.70 21.85 -4.05
N GLN A 357 29.45 20.80 -4.33
CA GLN A 357 29.84 19.81 -3.33
C GLN A 357 31.34 19.65 -3.41
N ALA A 358 32.02 19.61 -2.26
CA ALA A 358 33.47 19.39 -2.20
C ALA A 358 33.82 17.91 -2.08
N ILE A 359 32.83 17.06 -1.76
CA ILE A 359 33.01 15.62 -1.55
C ILE A 359 32.79 14.90 -2.87
N PRO A 360 33.76 14.07 -3.33
CA PRO A 360 33.64 13.35 -4.60
C PRO A 360 32.39 12.49 -4.72
N TYR A 361 32.10 11.67 -3.71
CA TYR A 361 31.12 10.58 -3.79
C TYR A 361 29.93 10.70 -2.83
N ASN A 362 29.79 11.84 -2.15
CA ASN A 362 28.80 12.16 -1.12
C ASN A 362 28.00 10.93 -0.62
N PRO A 363 28.65 10.01 0.11
CA PRO A 363 28.01 8.77 0.50
C PRO A 363 26.92 9.10 1.50
N GLU A 364 25.72 8.57 1.26
CA GLU A 364 24.58 8.69 2.16
C GLU A 364 24.24 7.30 2.67
N PHE A 365 24.01 7.17 3.97
CA PHE A 365 23.47 5.95 4.55
C PHE A 365 22.29 6.24 5.46
N ASN A 366 21.38 5.29 5.56
CA ASN A 366 20.32 5.28 6.54
C ASN A 366 20.13 3.86 7.04
N ILE A 367 20.11 3.68 8.35
CA ILE A 367 19.66 2.46 8.99
C ILE A 367 18.52 2.83 9.91
N GLN A 368 17.39 2.15 9.79
CA GLN A 368 16.22 2.39 10.62
C GLN A 368 15.48 1.10 10.90
N GLY A 369 14.77 1.07 12.02
CA GLY A 369 13.97 -0.08 12.38
C GLY A 369 13.29 0.06 13.72
N TYR A 370 12.41 -0.88 13.98
CA TYR A 370 11.77 -1.03 15.28
C TYR A 370 11.52 -2.52 15.57
N VAL A 371 11.32 -2.82 16.84
CA VAL A 371 10.77 -4.07 17.34
C VAL A 371 9.52 -3.74 18.15
N ASN A 372 8.46 -4.48 17.91
CA ASN A 372 7.22 -4.45 18.64
C ASN A 372 7.11 -5.72 19.49
N TYR A 373 6.64 -5.57 20.72
CA TYR A 373 6.25 -6.68 21.59
C TYR A 373 4.84 -6.45 22.13
N LYS A 374 3.95 -7.41 21.89
CA LYS A 374 2.56 -7.38 22.36
C LYS A 374 2.46 -8.14 23.68
N PHE A 375 2.24 -7.41 24.78
CA PHE A 375 2.06 -8.02 26.11
C PHE A 375 0.65 -8.60 26.28
N SER A 376 -0.34 -7.94 25.68
CA SER A 376 -1.75 -8.34 25.71
C SER A 376 -2.47 -7.79 24.47
N PRO A 377 -3.74 -8.16 24.22
CA PRO A 377 -4.53 -7.56 23.14
C PRO A 377 -4.61 -6.03 23.19
N GLU A 378 -4.46 -5.43 24.37
CA GLU A 378 -4.64 -3.99 24.62
C GLU A 378 -3.31 -3.23 24.75
N PHE A 379 -2.20 -3.93 25.05
CA PHE A 379 -0.91 -3.31 25.32
C PHE A 379 0.19 -3.82 24.37
N LYS A 380 0.74 -2.88 23.59
CA LYS A 380 1.86 -3.08 22.67
C LYS A 380 2.98 -2.10 23.04
N PHE A 381 4.20 -2.62 23.13
CA PHE A 381 5.41 -1.84 23.30
C PHE A 381 6.19 -1.79 21.99
N ARG A 382 6.65 -0.61 21.59
CA ARG A 382 7.49 -0.40 20.41
C ARG A 382 8.80 0.24 20.85
N ILE A 383 9.92 -0.37 20.46
CA ILE A 383 11.25 0.22 20.56
C ILE A 383 11.83 0.36 19.16
N GLY A 384 12.29 1.55 18.80
CA GLY A 384 12.80 1.80 17.47
C GLY A 384 13.76 2.97 17.42
N GLY A 385 14.39 3.12 16.27
CA GLY A 385 15.34 4.20 16.03
C GLY A 385 15.78 4.24 14.58
N PHE A 386 16.46 5.32 14.26
CA PHE A 386 17.09 5.54 12.97
C PHE A 386 18.42 6.24 13.16
N VAL A 387 19.35 5.98 12.25
CA VAL A 387 20.63 6.65 12.12
C VAL A 387 20.89 6.88 10.64
N GLY A 388 21.33 8.07 10.29
CA GLY A 388 21.70 8.40 8.92
C GLY A 388 22.77 9.47 8.87
N GLY A 389 23.46 9.53 7.74
CA GLY A 389 24.58 10.44 7.50
C GLY A 389 24.86 10.63 6.03
#